data_AF-A0A198FQI7-F1
#
_entry.id   AF-A0A198FQI7-F1
#
_cell.length_a   1.000
_cell.length_b   1.000
_cell.length_c   1.000
_cell.angle_alpha   90.00
_cell.angle_beta   90.00
_cell.angle_gamma   90.00
#
_symmetry.space_group_name_H-M   'P 1'
#
loop_
_entity.id
_entity.type
_entity.pdbx_description
1 polymer ?
#
loop_
_entity_poly.entity_id
_entity_poly.type
_entity_poly.pdbx_seq_one_letter_code
_entity_poly.pdbx_strand_id
1 'polypeptide(L)'
;MKILNKLIVTLLFIINPILVEAYPIVKDAQLVPGYNGLELRYDQRLPLIAPYPRIAEDVYPLIKKAEKSSNANDTYLIASIFFKGCSKNIDDNDKAQCVVSNYFLDKTLKLDKNHGLALFYQGVILENGYGIEKDIDKAIQNYDKTCRIKGNRIISACDALFLIYLHGERGVTQDINKAKEYAQWAADNGDKEYKGYITNWHYILFSLDQRKKIKQCKENGTHVSLCIQQSNKEHIEYNEKYLMKNK
;
A
#
# COMPACT_ATOMS: atom_id res chain seq x y z
N MET A 1 35.75 -3.95 -15.30
CA MET A 1 35.40 -4.67 -14.06
C MET A 1 33.88 -4.71 -13.93
N LYS A 2 33.27 -5.72 -14.56
CA LYS A 2 31.84 -6.05 -14.45
C LYS A 2 31.76 -7.32 -13.60
N ILE A 3 30.68 -7.43 -12.82
CA ILE A 3 30.21 -8.64 -12.10
C ILE A 3 30.93 -8.90 -10.77
N LEU A 4 30.51 -8.20 -9.72
CA LEU A 4 30.72 -8.65 -8.33
C LEU A 4 29.58 -8.13 -7.44
N ASN A 5 28.32 -8.53 -7.72
CA ASN A 5 27.22 -8.31 -6.76
C ASN A 5 25.98 -9.18 -6.98
N LYS A 6 26.15 -10.44 -7.40
CA LYS A 6 25.03 -11.38 -7.62
C LYS A 6 25.10 -12.68 -6.82
N LEU A 7 25.98 -12.78 -5.81
CA LEU A 7 26.30 -14.04 -5.13
C LEU A 7 25.94 -14.11 -3.64
N ILE A 8 25.32 -13.08 -3.06
CA ILE A 8 24.96 -13.10 -1.62
C ILE A 8 23.62 -13.81 -1.34
N VAL A 9 22.81 -14.14 -2.35
CA VAL A 9 21.50 -14.79 -2.14
C VAL A 9 21.47 -16.28 -2.53
N THR A 10 22.54 -16.81 -3.14
CA THR A 10 22.55 -18.18 -3.68
C THR A 10 23.52 -19.15 -3.00
N LEU A 11 24.23 -18.75 -1.95
CA LEU A 11 25.18 -19.61 -1.24
C LEU A 11 24.83 -19.80 0.25
N LEU A 12 23.58 -20.15 0.54
CA LEU A 12 23.16 -20.70 1.85
C LEU A 12 22.60 -22.12 1.75
N PHE A 13 22.73 -22.77 0.59
CA PHE A 13 22.40 -24.18 0.42
C PHE A 13 23.69 -24.98 0.40
N ILE A 14 23.81 -25.92 1.36
CA ILE A 14 24.90 -26.88 1.62
C ILE A 14 25.75 -26.49 2.85
N ILE A 15 25.24 -26.82 4.05
CA ILE A 15 25.81 -27.72 5.08
C ILE A 15 24.95 -27.60 6.37
N ASN A 16 24.57 -28.75 6.94
CA ASN A 16 24.02 -29.03 8.28
C ASN A 16 22.47 -29.15 8.45
N PRO A 17 21.93 -30.32 8.88
CA PRO A 17 20.51 -30.52 9.13
C PRO A 17 20.18 -30.24 10.61
N ILE A 18 20.32 -28.99 11.05
CA ILE A 18 19.58 -28.31 12.13
C ILE A 18 19.95 -26.83 11.94
N LEU A 19 19.33 -26.22 10.95
CA LEU A 19 19.16 -24.77 10.88
C LEU A 19 17.65 -24.60 10.82
N VAL A 20 17.06 -24.24 11.96
CA VAL A 20 15.80 -23.52 11.93
C VAL A 20 16.11 -22.32 11.04
N GLU A 21 15.62 -22.30 9.81
CA GLU A 21 15.59 -21.08 9.00
C GLU A 21 14.92 -20.05 9.89
N ALA A 22 15.71 -19.15 10.47
CA ALA A 22 15.23 -18.29 11.53
C ALA A 22 14.34 -17.24 10.88
N TYR A 23 13.03 -17.53 10.85
CA TYR A 23 12.01 -16.55 10.56
C TYR A 23 12.19 -15.38 11.54
N PRO A 24 11.91 -14.14 11.10
CA PRO A 24 12.00 -12.98 11.97
C PRO A 24 11.05 -13.12 13.16
N ILE A 25 11.41 -12.46 14.25
CA ILE A 25 10.70 -12.52 15.52
C ILE A 25 9.32 -11.88 15.32
N VAL A 26 8.28 -12.66 15.66
CA VAL A 26 6.91 -12.20 15.80
C VAL A 26 6.61 -12.03 17.28
N LYS A 27 6.00 -10.90 17.65
CA LYS A 27 5.61 -10.59 19.04
C LYS A 27 4.11 -10.85 19.23
N ASP A 28 3.67 -11.32 20.39
CA ASP A 28 2.24 -11.54 20.66
C ASP A 28 1.38 -10.28 20.43
N ALA A 29 1.93 -9.12 20.79
CA ALA A 29 1.26 -7.83 20.58
C ALA A 29 0.98 -7.53 19.10
N GLN A 30 1.72 -8.13 18.16
CA GLN A 30 1.49 -8.01 16.72
C GLN A 30 0.32 -8.87 16.25
N LEU A 31 -0.03 -9.92 17.00
CA LEU A 31 -1.03 -10.91 16.60
C LEU A 31 -2.46 -10.51 16.96
N VAL A 32 -2.63 -9.61 17.94
CA VAL A 32 -3.94 -9.12 18.39
C VAL A 32 -4.16 -7.71 17.83
N PRO A 33 -5.29 -7.42 17.15
CA PRO A 33 -6.55 -8.17 17.09
C PRO A 33 -6.70 -9.14 15.90
N GLY A 34 -5.61 -9.52 15.23
CA GLY A 34 -5.64 -10.34 14.02
C GLY A 34 -5.90 -9.51 12.77
N TYR A 35 -6.73 -10.00 11.84
CA TYR A 35 -7.04 -9.31 10.59
C TYR A 35 -7.57 -7.89 10.80
N ASN A 36 -7.07 -6.92 10.04
CA ASN A 36 -7.53 -5.55 10.11
C ASN A 36 -8.85 -5.34 9.33
N GLY A 37 -9.44 -4.14 9.48
CA GLY A 37 -10.72 -3.84 8.82
C GLY A 37 -10.68 -3.88 7.29
N LEU A 38 -9.54 -3.63 6.66
CA LEU A 38 -9.37 -3.73 5.20
C LEU A 38 -9.43 -5.21 4.76
N GLU A 39 -8.75 -6.08 5.48
CA GLU A 39 -8.74 -7.54 5.23
C GLU A 39 -10.14 -8.15 5.42
N LEU A 40 -10.82 -7.77 6.50
CA LEU A 40 -12.18 -8.26 6.77
C LEU A 40 -13.23 -7.71 5.80
N ARG A 41 -13.00 -6.54 5.20
CA ARG A 41 -13.85 -6.02 4.10
C ARG A 41 -13.67 -6.81 2.81
N TYR A 42 -12.46 -7.34 2.57
CA TYR A 42 -12.19 -8.20 1.41
C TYR A 42 -12.88 -9.56 1.55
N ASP A 43 -12.66 -10.26 2.67
CA ASP A 43 -13.37 -11.51 2.97
C ASP A 43 -13.62 -11.64 4.48
N GLN A 44 -14.89 -11.50 4.87
CA GLN A 44 -15.33 -11.58 6.27
C GLN A 44 -15.11 -12.97 6.88
N ARG A 45 -14.87 -14.00 6.06
CA ARG A 45 -14.65 -15.38 6.49
C ARG A 45 -13.19 -15.67 6.82
N LEU A 46 -12.25 -14.73 6.60
CA LEU A 46 -10.82 -14.93 6.89
C LEU A 46 -10.56 -15.52 8.29
N PRO A 47 -11.19 -15.05 9.38
CA PRO A 47 -11.00 -15.64 10.72
C PRO A 47 -11.40 -17.12 10.82
N LEU A 48 -12.31 -17.60 9.96
CA LEU A 48 -12.76 -18.99 9.93
C LEU A 48 -11.88 -19.86 9.03
N ILE A 49 -11.52 -19.36 7.85
CA ILE A 49 -10.85 -20.17 6.80
C ILE A 49 -9.32 -20.14 6.91
N ALA A 50 -8.76 -19.14 7.58
CA ALA A 50 -7.34 -19.01 7.88
C ALA A 50 -7.17 -18.28 9.24
N PRO A 51 -7.41 -18.99 10.36
CA PRO A 51 -7.48 -18.37 11.67
C PRO A 51 -6.14 -17.77 12.08
N TYR A 52 -6.20 -16.54 12.60
CA TYR A 52 -5.03 -15.84 13.11
C TYR A 52 -4.55 -16.48 14.42
N PRO A 53 -3.24 -16.78 14.59
CA PRO A 53 -2.71 -17.27 15.86
C PRO A 53 -2.83 -16.18 16.94
N ARG A 54 -2.92 -16.59 18.22
CA ARG A 54 -2.99 -15.64 19.34
C ARG A 54 -1.64 -15.39 20.01
N ILE A 55 -0.72 -16.33 19.89
CA ILE A 55 0.62 -16.29 20.48
C ILE A 55 1.68 -16.61 19.43
N ALA A 56 2.89 -16.08 19.60
CA ALA A 56 3.98 -16.18 18.65
C ALA A 56 4.42 -17.63 18.41
N GLU A 57 4.32 -18.50 19.42
CA GLU A 57 4.69 -19.91 19.31
C GLU A 57 3.89 -20.66 18.24
N ASP A 58 2.63 -20.26 18.02
CA ASP A 58 1.74 -20.89 17.03
C ASP A 58 2.06 -20.48 15.59
N VAL A 59 2.90 -19.47 15.37
CA VAL A 59 3.20 -18.95 14.02
C VAL A 59 4.07 -19.95 13.25
N TYR A 60 5.06 -20.58 13.87
CA TYR A 60 6.00 -21.46 13.17
C TYR A 60 5.33 -22.71 12.55
N PRO A 61 4.44 -23.44 13.24
CA PRO A 61 3.64 -24.50 12.61
C PRO A 61 2.82 -24.02 11.41
N LEU A 62 2.23 -22.81 11.50
CA LEU A 62 1.44 -22.22 10.41
C LEU A 62 2.30 -21.89 9.19
N ILE A 63 3.52 -21.41 9.39
CA ILE A 63 4.49 -21.20 8.32
C ILE A 63 4.79 -22.51 7.60
N LYS A 64 5.10 -23.58 8.34
CA LYS A 64 5.38 -24.91 7.75
C LYS A 64 4.18 -25.49 7.02
N LYS A 65 2.97 -25.22 7.49
CA LYS A 65 1.73 -25.52 6.75
C LYS A 65 1.66 -24.71 5.45
N ALA A 66 1.84 -23.40 5.51
CA ALA A 66 1.75 -22.50 4.36
C ALA A 66 2.82 -22.81 3.29
N GLU A 67 4.03 -23.23 3.67
CA GLU A 67 5.10 -23.68 2.76
C GLU A 67 4.68 -24.85 1.86
N LYS A 68 3.74 -25.70 2.31
CA LYS A 68 3.25 -26.87 1.57
C LYS A 68 1.82 -26.70 1.06
N SER A 69 1.13 -25.65 1.50
CA SER A 69 -0.28 -25.44 1.18
C SER A 69 -0.47 -25.04 -0.28
N SER A 70 -1.53 -25.58 -0.87
CA SER A 70 -2.10 -25.12 -2.16
C SER A 70 -3.29 -24.18 -1.97
N ASN A 71 -3.59 -23.79 -0.72
CA ASN A 71 -4.64 -22.84 -0.39
C ASN A 71 -4.04 -21.42 -0.25
N ALA A 72 -4.51 -20.49 -1.09
CA ALA A 72 -4.06 -19.10 -1.09
C ALA A 72 -4.24 -18.45 0.30
N ASN A 73 -5.33 -18.75 1.02
CA ASN A 73 -5.59 -18.15 2.34
C ASN A 73 -4.56 -18.56 3.41
N ASP A 74 -4.06 -19.81 3.38
CA ASP A 74 -3.01 -20.24 4.31
C ASP A 74 -1.72 -19.44 4.07
N THR A 75 -1.37 -19.22 2.80
CA THR A 75 -0.18 -18.42 2.46
C THR A 75 -0.37 -16.94 2.77
N TYR A 76 -1.58 -16.42 2.54
CA TYR A 76 -1.93 -15.04 2.81
C TYR A 76 -1.92 -14.72 4.31
N LEU A 77 -2.36 -15.65 5.16
CA LEU A 77 -2.29 -15.49 6.62
C LEU A 77 -0.86 -15.20 7.07
N ILE A 78 0.12 -15.95 6.56
CA ILE A 78 1.53 -15.73 6.91
C ILE A 78 2.02 -14.39 6.37
N ALA A 79 1.66 -14.05 5.12
CA ALA A 79 1.97 -12.73 4.56
C ALA A 79 1.43 -11.59 5.43
N SER A 80 0.18 -11.70 5.90
CA SER A 80 -0.48 -10.72 6.77
C SER A 80 0.20 -10.60 8.13
N ILE A 81 0.54 -11.73 8.76
CA ILE A 81 1.31 -11.75 10.02
C ILE A 81 2.58 -10.94 9.89
N PHE A 82 3.43 -11.27 8.92
CA PHE A 82 4.69 -10.58 8.75
C PHE A 82 4.53 -9.15 8.20
N PHE A 83 3.46 -8.86 7.45
CA PHE A 83 3.18 -7.49 7.01
C PHE A 83 2.92 -6.55 8.19
N LYS A 84 2.30 -7.02 9.28
CA LYS A 84 2.05 -6.18 10.46
C LYS A 84 3.33 -5.69 11.14
N GLY A 85 4.40 -6.48 11.12
CA GLY A 85 5.71 -6.06 11.61
C GLY A 85 6.62 -5.50 10.51
N CYS A 86 6.10 -5.37 9.28
CA CYS A 86 6.82 -4.72 8.19
C CYS A 86 6.73 -3.20 8.35
N SER A 87 7.86 -2.56 8.67
CA SER A 87 7.92 -1.12 8.90
C SER A 87 9.08 -0.47 8.13
N LYS A 88 9.11 0.87 8.13
CA LYS A 88 10.15 1.66 7.47
C LYS A 88 11.49 1.52 8.21
N ASN A 89 12.27 0.49 7.87
CA ASN A 89 13.71 0.30 8.18
C ASN A 89 14.16 0.78 9.57
N ILE A 90 13.37 0.51 10.62
CA ILE A 90 13.71 0.91 11.99
C ILE A 90 14.79 -0.03 12.55
N ASP A 91 14.65 -1.34 12.29
CA ASP A 91 15.62 -2.38 12.64
C ASP A 91 15.65 -3.52 11.59
N ASP A 92 16.58 -4.47 11.75
CA ASP A 92 16.76 -5.58 10.81
C ASP A 92 15.66 -6.65 10.90
N ASN A 93 14.98 -6.75 12.04
CA ASN A 93 13.85 -7.67 12.21
C ASN A 93 12.67 -7.21 11.36
N ASP A 94 12.32 -5.92 11.40
CA ASP A 94 11.24 -5.34 10.60
C ASP A 94 11.49 -5.50 9.09
N LYS A 95 12.74 -5.30 8.64
CA LYS A 95 13.15 -5.58 7.25
C LYS A 95 12.92 -7.05 6.88
N ALA A 96 13.36 -7.96 7.74
CA ALA A 96 13.18 -9.39 7.50
C ALA A 96 11.69 -9.77 7.48
N GLN A 97 10.85 -9.14 8.31
CA GLN A 97 9.40 -9.33 8.25
C GLN A 97 8.83 -8.88 6.90
N CYS A 98 9.27 -7.76 6.35
CA CYS A 98 8.86 -7.34 5.00
C CYS A 98 9.28 -8.34 3.91
N VAL A 99 10.51 -8.89 4.00
CA VAL A 99 11.00 -9.91 3.06
C VAL A 99 10.13 -11.17 3.12
N VAL A 100 9.83 -11.67 4.31
CA VAL A 100 9.00 -12.87 4.49
C VAL A 100 7.56 -12.58 4.05
N SER A 101 7.02 -11.41 4.36
CA SER A 101 5.70 -10.99 3.90
C SER A 101 5.63 -11.01 2.37
N ASN A 102 6.58 -10.36 1.68
CA ASN A 102 6.62 -10.36 0.22
C ASN A 102 6.77 -11.78 -0.37
N TYR A 103 7.58 -12.63 0.23
CA TYR A 103 7.72 -14.03 -0.21
C TYR A 103 6.38 -14.78 -0.16
N PHE A 104 5.63 -14.66 0.93
CA PHE A 104 4.32 -15.30 1.04
C PHE A 104 3.26 -14.63 0.16
N LEU A 105 3.32 -13.32 -0.07
CA LEU A 105 2.47 -12.62 -1.05
C LEU A 105 2.72 -13.15 -2.47
N ASP A 106 3.97 -13.30 -2.89
CA ASP A 106 4.33 -13.93 -4.17
C ASP A 106 3.77 -15.34 -4.28
N LYS A 107 3.81 -16.11 -3.18
CA LYS A 107 3.22 -17.44 -3.14
C LYS A 107 1.69 -17.41 -3.25
N THR A 108 1.02 -16.52 -2.53
CA THR A 108 -0.43 -16.31 -2.65
C THR A 108 -0.81 -15.99 -4.09
N LEU A 109 -0.07 -15.11 -4.76
CA LEU A 109 -0.33 -14.70 -6.15
C LEU A 109 -0.05 -15.81 -7.18
N LYS A 110 0.81 -16.78 -6.87
CA LYS A 110 0.98 -17.99 -7.68
C LYS A 110 -0.23 -18.93 -7.58
N LEU A 111 -0.89 -18.98 -6.44
CA LEU A 111 -2.08 -19.81 -6.19
C LEU A 111 -3.37 -19.12 -6.66
N ASP A 112 -3.45 -17.81 -6.48
CA ASP A 112 -4.54 -16.96 -6.93
C ASP A 112 -4.01 -15.61 -7.42
N LYS A 113 -3.84 -15.50 -8.74
CA LYS A 113 -3.31 -14.30 -9.42
C LYS A 113 -4.16 -13.04 -9.23
N ASN A 114 -5.41 -13.20 -8.80
CA ASN A 114 -6.35 -12.11 -8.57
C ASN A 114 -6.63 -11.92 -7.07
N HIS A 115 -5.80 -12.46 -6.18
CA HIS A 115 -5.96 -12.28 -4.74
C HIS A 115 -5.77 -10.80 -4.35
N GLY A 116 -6.88 -10.09 -4.13
CA GLY A 116 -6.90 -8.62 -4.03
C GLY A 116 -6.04 -8.07 -2.89
N LEU A 117 -6.04 -8.73 -1.72
CA LEU A 117 -5.17 -8.33 -0.60
C LEU A 117 -3.68 -8.56 -0.92
N ALA A 118 -3.36 -9.62 -1.67
CA ALA A 118 -1.97 -9.95 -1.92
C ALA A 118 -1.35 -8.98 -2.92
N LEU A 119 -2.09 -8.63 -3.98
CA LEU A 119 -1.70 -7.58 -4.92
C LEU A 119 -1.54 -6.24 -4.20
N PHE A 120 -2.51 -5.86 -3.35
CA PHE A 120 -2.46 -4.59 -2.62
C PHE A 120 -1.23 -4.48 -1.72
N TYR A 121 -1.03 -5.43 -0.80
CA TYR A 121 0.08 -5.37 0.14
C TYR A 121 1.44 -5.50 -0.54
N GLN A 122 1.54 -6.30 -1.61
CA GLN A 122 2.76 -6.34 -2.41
C GLN A 122 3.03 -4.99 -3.08
N GLY A 123 1.99 -4.32 -3.59
CA GLY A 123 2.10 -2.94 -4.08
C GLY A 123 2.68 -2.00 -3.03
N VAL A 124 2.20 -2.07 -1.79
CA VAL A 124 2.70 -1.24 -0.67
C VAL A 124 4.17 -1.51 -0.37
N ILE A 125 4.59 -2.78 -0.34
CA ILE A 125 5.99 -3.13 -0.10
C ILE A 125 6.89 -2.58 -1.22
N LEU A 126 6.51 -2.81 -2.48
CA LEU A 126 7.29 -2.38 -3.65
C LEU A 126 7.35 -0.85 -3.78
N GLU A 127 6.25 -0.16 -3.47
CA GLU A 127 6.18 1.30 -3.50
C GLU A 127 7.21 1.95 -2.56
N ASN A 128 7.37 1.34 -1.38
CA ASN A 128 8.22 1.89 -0.33
C ASN A 128 9.62 1.27 -0.28
N GLY A 129 9.84 0.12 -0.92
CA GLY A 129 11.09 -0.63 -0.85
C GLY A 129 11.34 -1.19 0.56
N TYR A 130 10.31 -1.72 1.21
CA TYR A 130 10.45 -2.25 2.58
C TYR A 130 11.06 -3.66 2.54
N GLY A 131 12.27 -3.81 3.07
CA GLY A 131 13.02 -5.08 3.07
C GLY A 131 13.47 -5.60 1.70
N ILE A 132 12.92 -5.07 0.61
CA ILE A 132 13.24 -5.40 -0.78
C ILE A 132 13.51 -4.13 -1.60
N GLU A 133 14.01 -4.29 -2.83
CA GLU A 133 14.21 -3.15 -3.74
C GLU A 133 12.88 -2.47 -4.09
N LYS A 134 12.90 -1.13 -4.11
CA LYS A 134 11.75 -0.32 -4.49
C LYS A 134 11.47 -0.48 -5.99
N ASP A 135 10.22 -0.75 -6.34
CA ASP A 135 9.75 -0.90 -7.72
C ASP A 135 8.37 -0.26 -7.89
N ILE A 136 8.36 1.02 -8.28
CA ILE A 136 7.13 1.82 -8.39
C ILE A 136 6.27 1.37 -9.56
N ASP A 137 6.87 0.95 -10.67
CA ASP A 137 6.11 0.53 -11.84
C ASP A 137 5.33 -0.76 -11.54
N LYS A 138 5.97 -1.72 -10.86
CA LYS A 138 5.29 -2.94 -10.43
C LYS A 138 4.26 -2.66 -9.33
N ALA A 139 4.52 -1.71 -8.42
CA ALA A 139 3.54 -1.27 -7.44
C ALA A 139 2.27 -0.73 -8.12
N ILE A 140 2.42 0.16 -9.10
CA ILE A 140 1.31 0.71 -9.90
C ILE A 140 0.55 -0.39 -10.63
N GLN A 141 1.24 -1.35 -11.24
CA GLN A 141 0.59 -2.49 -11.89
C GLN A 141 -0.24 -3.32 -10.92
N ASN A 142 0.28 -3.57 -9.71
CA ASN A 142 -0.43 -4.32 -8.68
C ASN A 142 -1.64 -3.55 -8.14
N TYR A 143 -1.51 -2.23 -7.93
CA TYR A 143 -2.64 -1.38 -7.54
C TYR A 143 -3.70 -1.32 -8.62
N ASP A 144 -3.33 -1.15 -9.89
CA ASP A 144 -4.28 -1.07 -11.00
C ASP A 144 -5.08 -2.37 -11.13
N LYS A 145 -4.38 -3.52 -11.09
CA LYS A 145 -5.04 -4.84 -11.04
C LYS A 145 -5.98 -4.93 -9.85
N THR A 146 -5.53 -4.55 -8.65
CA THR A 146 -6.35 -4.60 -7.44
C THR A 146 -7.63 -3.78 -7.59
N CYS A 147 -7.49 -2.53 -8.05
CA CYS A 147 -8.60 -1.62 -8.26
C CYS A 147 -9.61 -2.19 -9.25
N ARG A 148 -9.16 -2.86 -10.32
CA ARG A 148 -10.02 -3.37 -11.39
C ARG A 148 -10.59 -4.78 -11.18
N ILE A 149 -10.30 -5.47 -10.07
CA ILE A 149 -10.93 -6.76 -9.77
C ILE A 149 -12.43 -6.58 -9.50
N LYS A 150 -13.28 -7.24 -10.29
CA LYS A 150 -14.73 -7.20 -10.13
C LYS A 150 -15.15 -7.71 -8.75
N GLY A 151 -15.91 -6.89 -8.03
CA GLY A 151 -16.41 -7.23 -6.69
C GLY A 151 -15.36 -7.09 -5.57
N ASN A 152 -14.14 -6.67 -5.90
CA ASN A 152 -13.12 -6.37 -4.91
C ASN A 152 -13.46 -5.08 -4.16
N ARG A 153 -13.18 -5.07 -2.86
CA ARG A 153 -13.53 -3.96 -1.95
C ARG A 153 -12.31 -3.20 -1.45
N ILE A 154 -11.15 -3.40 -2.08
CA ILE A 154 -9.91 -2.71 -1.74
C ILE A 154 -9.81 -1.38 -2.49
N ILE A 155 -10.66 -0.43 -2.11
CA ILE A 155 -10.65 0.94 -2.68
C ILE A 155 -9.31 1.65 -2.43
N SER A 156 -8.60 1.28 -1.37
CA SER A 156 -7.25 1.81 -1.06
C SER A 156 -6.24 1.64 -2.19
N ALA A 157 -6.42 0.68 -3.09
CA ALA A 157 -5.57 0.56 -4.29
C ALA A 157 -5.87 1.65 -5.32
N CYS A 158 -7.15 1.96 -5.55
CA CYS A 158 -7.56 3.08 -6.41
C CYS A 158 -7.10 4.42 -5.81
N ASP A 159 -7.11 4.52 -4.48
CA ASP A 159 -6.66 5.70 -3.75
C ASP A 159 -5.16 5.96 -3.91
N ALA A 160 -4.34 4.92 -3.80
CA ALA A 160 -2.91 5.01 -4.08
C ALA A 160 -2.65 5.54 -5.50
N LEU A 161 -3.36 5.01 -6.51
CA LEU A 161 -3.22 5.46 -7.90
C LEU A 161 -3.68 6.89 -8.11
N PHE A 162 -4.82 7.27 -7.52
CA PHE A 162 -5.33 8.63 -7.53
C PHE A 162 -4.26 9.60 -7.02
N LEU A 163 -3.71 9.36 -5.82
CA LEU A 163 -2.72 10.24 -5.21
C LEU A 163 -1.40 10.29 -5.99
N ILE A 164 -0.90 9.15 -6.46
CA ILE A 164 0.34 9.06 -7.26
C ILE A 164 0.23 9.96 -8.49
N TYR A 165 -0.85 9.84 -9.26
CA TYR A 165 -1.05 10.61 -10.48
C TYR A 165 -1.48 12.06 -10.20
N LEU A 166 -2.25 12.31 -9.14
CA LEU A 166 -2.72 13.65 -8.80
C LEU A 166 -1.57 14.58 -8.40
N HIS A 167 -0.55 14.04 -7.72
CA HIS A 167 0.57 14.83 -7.22
C HIS A 167 1.87 14.63 -8.01
N GLY A 168 1.96 13.61 -8.87
CA GLY A 168 3.19 13.29 -9.57
C GLY A 168 4.30 12.91 -8.60
N GLU A 169 4.02 11.96 -7.72
CA GLU A 169 4.93 11.55 -6.64
C GLU A 169 5.70 10.28 -6.98
N ARG A 170 6.73 9.98 -6.18
CA ARG A 170 7.49 8.72 -6.22
C ARG A 170 8.18 8.42 -7.55
N GLY A 171 8.50 9.45 -8.33
CA GLY A 171 9.13 9.32 -9.65
C GLY A 171 8.13 9.20 -10.80
N VAL A 172 6.84 9.31 -10.53
CA VAL A 172 5.76 9.31 -11.53
C VAL A 172 5.44 10.75 -11.90
N THR A 173 5.26 11.02 -13.19
CA THR A 173 4.83 12.35 -13.65
C THR A 173 3.36 12.58 -13.29
N GLN A 174 3.03 13.80 -12.87
CA GLN A 174 1.64 14.18 -12.59
C GLN A 174 0.77 13.97 -13.83
N ASP A 175 -0.37 13.32 -13.66
CA ASP A 175 -1.36 13.07 -14.71
C ASP A 175 -2.76 13.24 -14.11
N ILE A 176 -3.29 14.46 -14.25
CA ILE A 176 -4.59 14.84 -13.71
C ILE A 176 -5.73 14.04 -14.34
N ASN A 177 -5.59 13.62 -15.60
CA ASN A 177 -6.61 12.84 -16.29
C ASN A 177 -6.66 11.42 -15.75
N LYS A 178 -5.50 10.76 -15.57
CA LYS A 178 -5.44 9.44 -14.91
C LYS A 178 -5.91 9.50 -13.47
N ALA A 179 -5.51 10.52 -12.71
CA ALA A 179 -6.02 10.70 -11.36
C ALA A 179 -7.55 10.78 -11.35
N LYS A 180 -8.14 11.56 -12.26
CA LYS A 180 -9.59 11.66 -12.40
C LYS A 180 -10.24 10.33 -12.80
N GLU A 181 -9.60 9.54 -13.67
CA GLU A 181 -10.08 8.21 -14.07
C GLU A 181 -10.22 7.28 -12.85
N TYR A 182 -9.18 7.16 -12.03
CA TYR A 182 -9.23 6.34 -10.82
C TYR A 182 -10.24 6.87 -9.80
N ALA A 183 -10.35 8.20 -9.67
CA ALA A 183 -11.35 8.82 -8.83
C ALA A 183 -12.78 8.50 -9.29
N GLN A 184 -13.02 8.55 -10.60
CA GLN A 184 -14.32 8.23 -11.20
C GLN A 184 -14.65 6.76 -10.99
N TRP A 185 -13.68 5.87 -11.21
CA TRP A 185 -13.86 4.44 -10.99
C TRP A 185 -14.27 4.15 -9.54
N ALA A 186 -13.58 4.73 -8.55
CA ALA A 186 -13.91 4.54 -7.14
C ALA A 186 -15.30 5.09 -6.80
N ALA A 187 -15.66 6.26 -7.33
CA ALA A 187 -16.99 6.85 -7.17
C ALA A 187 -18.11 5.96 -7.73
N ASP A 188 -17.92 5.42 -8.93
CA ASP A 188 -18.88 4.56 -9.62
C ASP A 188 -19.06 3.23 -8.88
N ASN A 189 -18.04 2.76 -8.16
CA ASN A 189 -18.08 1.57 -7.32
C ASN A 189 -18.53 1.83 -5.87
N GLY A 190 -19.16 2.99 -5.64
CA GLY A 190 -19.90 3.26 -4.41
C GLY A 190 -19.10 3.95 -3.32
N ASP A 191 -17.85 4.32 -3.57
CA ASP A 191 -17.07 5.10 -2.61
C ASP A 191 -17.60 6.54 -2.51
N LYS A 192 -18.03 6.92 -1.31
CA LYS A 192 -18.70 8.21 -1.07
C LYS A 192 -17.72 9.38 -1.10
N GLU A 193 -16.49 9.17 -0.65
CA GLU A 193 -15.46 10.21 -0.66
C GLU A 193 -15.11 10.57 -2.10
N TYR A 194 -14.91 9.56 -2.93
CA TYR A 194 -14.64 9.74 -4.35
C TYR A 194 -15.81 10.35 -5.13
N LYS A 195 -17.07 10.02 -4.79
CA LYS A 195 -18.23 10.76 -5.31
C LYS A 195 -18.14 12.25 -4.97
N GLY A 196 -17.72 12.58 -3.75
CA GLY A 196 -17.43 13.95 -3.32
C GLY A 196 -16.32 14.61 -4.13
N TYR A 197 -15.22 13.91 -4.38
CA TYR A 197 -14.11 14.39 -5.21
C TYR A 197 -14.53 14.67 -6.66
N ILE A 198 -15.29 13.76 -7.28
CA ILE A 198 -15.79 13.96 -8.63
C ILE A 198 -16.77 15.14 -8.71
N THR A 199 -17.69 15.24 -7.75
CA THR A 199 -18.66 16.35 -7.66
C THR A 199 -17.92 17.69 -7.49
N ASN A 200 -16.84 17.70 -6.70
CA ASN A 200 -16.08 18.90 -6.38
C ASN A 200 -14.72 18.95 -7.10
N TRP A 201 -14.61 18.35 -8.30
CA TRP A 201 -13.32 18.24 -9.00
C TRP A 201 -12.65 19.59 -9.25
N HIS A 202 -13.46 20.61 -9.54
CA HIS A 202 -13.01 22.00 -9.69
C HIS A 202 -12.26 22.52 -8.45
N TYR A 203 -12.67 22.14 -7.23
CA TYR A 203 -11.98 22.50 -6.00
C TYR A 203 -10.63 21.78 -5.83
N ILE A 204 -10.53 20.53 -6.29
CA ILE A 204 -9.26 19.79 -6.32
C ILE A 204 -8.27 20.50 -7.25
N LEU A 205 -8.71 20.88 -8.45
CA LEU A 205 -7.88 21.63 -9.40
C LEU A 205 -7.45 22.99 -8.85
N PHE A 206 -8.38 23.72 -8.23
CA PHE A 206 -8.06 24.97 -7.53
C PHE A 206 -6.99 24.77 -6.45
N SER A 207 -7.16 23.76 -5.58
CA SER A 207 -6.22 23.45 -4.51
C SER A 207 -4.82 23.06 -5.05
N LEU A 208 -4.75 22.39 -6.21
CA LEU A 208 -3.48 22.08 -6.86
C LEU A 208 -2.77 23.32 -7.41
N ASP A 209 -3.51 24.26 -8.00
CA ASP A 209 -2.96 25.55 -8.44
C ASP A 209 -2.38 26.35 -7.27
N GLN A 210 -3.10 26.39 -6.15
CA GLN A 210 -2.62 27.00 -4.91
C GLN A 210 -1.30 26.40 -4.42
N ARG A 211 -1.20 25.07 -4.39
CA ARG A 211 0.05 24.38 -4.02
C ARG A 211 1.20 24.74 -4.97
N LYS A 212 0.93 24.88 -6.27
CA LYS A 212 1.93 25.29 -7.26
C LYS A 212 2.43 26.71 -7.00
N LYS A 213 1.53 27.65 -6.72
CA LYS A 213 1.88 29.03 -6.35
C LYS A 213 2.75 29.09 -5.09
N ILE A 214 2.39 28.33 -4.05
CA ILE A 214 3.18 28.25 -2.80
C ILE A 214 4.57 27.68 -3.08
N LYS A 215 4.69 26.65 -3.93
CA LYS A 215 5.98 26.09 -4.32
C LYS A 215 6.86 27.13 -5.04
N GLN A 216 6.30 27.85 -6.02
CA GLN A 216 7.00 28.92 -6.73
C GLN A 216 7.42 30.07 -5.80
N CYS A 217 6.56 30.46 -4.86
CA CYS A 217 6.91 31.45 -3.83
C CYS A 217 8.15 31.03 -3.03
N LYS A 218 8.22 29.76 -2.63
CA LYS A 218 9.36 29.22 -1.87
C LYS A 218 10.64 29.23 -2.70
N GLU A 219 10.55 28.88 -3.99
CA GLU A 219 11.68 28.86 -4.92
C GLU A 219 12.22 30.28 -5.21
N ASN A 220 11.34 31.28 -5.22
CA ASN A 220 11.72 32.68 -5.46
C ASN A 220 12.25 33.42 -4.23
N GLY A 221 12.42 32.76 -3.08
CA GLY A 221 12.91 33.39 -1.85
C GLY A 221 11.92 34.36 -1.18
N THR A 222 10.65 34.36 -1.61
CA THR A 222 9.58 35.15 -0.98
C THR A 222 9.28 34.63 0.42
N HIS A 223 8.86 35.51 1.33
CA HIS A 223 8.48 35.12 2.69
C HIS A 223 7.30 34.12 2.66
N VAL A 224 7.59 32.83 2.88
CA VAL A 224 6.64 31.71 2.68
C VAL A 224 5.34 31.91 3.47
N SER A 225 5.40 32.50 4.66
CA SER A 225 4.18 32.76 5.46
C SER A 225 3.20 33.71 4.76
N LEU A 226 3.66 34.68 3.97
CA LEU A 226 2.78 35.60 3.23
C LEU A 226 2.06 34.86 2.11
N CYS A 227 2.75 33.97 1.39
CA CYS A 227 2.12 33.16 0.35
C CYS A 227 1.11 32.17 0.92
N ILE A 228 1.39 31.58 2.10
CA ILE A 228 0.42 30.74 2.80
C ILE A 228 -0.80 31.57 3.23
N GLN A 229 -0.61 32.76 3.79
CA GLN A 229 -1.71 33.65 4.17
C GLN A 229 -2.58 34.04 2.96
N GLN A 230 -1.96 34.39 1.84
CA GLN A 230 -2.66 34.71 0.60
C GLN A 230 -3.45 33.50 0.08
N SER A 231 -2.84 32.32 0.06
CA SER A 231 -3.53 31.09 -0.35
C SER A 231 -4.73 30.78 0.55
N ASN A 232 -4.58 30.92 1.88
CA ASN A 232 -5.67 30.75 2.83
C ASN A 232 -6.83 31.73 2.55
N LYS A 233 -6.52 32.98 2.22
CA LYS A 233 -7.52 33.98 1.84
C LYS A 233 -8.26 33.56 0.57
N GLU A 234 -7.55 33.14 -0.46
CA GLU A 234 -8.15 32.66 -1.72
C GLU A 234 -9.06 31.44 -1.51
N HIS A 235 -8.70 30.54 -0.59
CA HIS A 235 -9.56 29.42 -0.20
C HIS A 235 -10.88 29.89 0.47
N ILE A 236 -10.83 30.91 1.33
CA ILE A 236 -12.02 31.48 1.96
C ILE A 236 -12.93 32.09 0.89
N GLU A 237 -12.39 32.94 0.02
CA GLU A 237 -13.13 33.59 -1.06
C GLU A 237 -13.76 32.56 -2.02
N TYR A 238 -13.04 31.48 -2.33
CA TYR A 238 -13.57 30.38 -3.11
C TYR A 238 -14.80 29.74 -2.44
N ASN A 239 -14.69 29.43 -1.15
CA ASN A 239 -15.77 28.77 -0.40
C ASN A 239 -17.01 29.65 -0.27
N GLU A 240 -16.84 30.96 -0.05
CA GLU A 240 -17.93 31.94 -0.04
C GLU A 240 -18.64 32.01 -1.40
N LYS A 241 -17.87 31.97 -2.49
CA LYS A 241 -18.41 32.09 -3.84
C LYS A 241 -19.14 30.84 -4.31
N TYR A 242 -18.63 29.65 -4.00
CA TYR A 242 -19.07 28.39 -4.63
C TYR A 242 -19.73 27.38 -3.68
N LEU A 243 -19.43 27.40 -2.38
CA LEU A 243 -19.95 26.41 -1.43
C LEU A 243 -21.06 26.96 -0.53
N MET A 244 -21.08 28.28 -0.27
CA MET A 244 -22.11 28.93 0.55
C MET A 244 -23.39 29.30 -0.22
N LYS A 245 -23.37 29.28 -1.56
CA LYS A 245 -24.55 29.57 -2.41
C LYS A 245 -25.48 28.37 -2.65
N ASN A 246 -25.11 27.19 -2.18
CA ASN A 246 -25.83 25.93 -2.41
C ASN A 246 -26.35 25.28 -1.10
N LYS A 247 -26.48 26.07 -0.03
CA LYS A 247 -27.19 25.71 1.22
C LYS A 247 -28.50 26.49 1.28
#